data_AF-F4HLG6-F1
#
_entry.id   AF-F4HLG6-F1
#
_cell.length_a   1.000
_cell.length_b   1.000
_cell.length_c   1.000
_cell.angle_alpha   90.00
_cell.angle_beta   90.00
_cell.angle_gamma   90.00
#
_symmetry.space_group_name_H-M   'P 1'
#
loop_
_entity.id
_entity.type
_entity.pdbx_description
1 polymer ?
#
loop_
_entity_poly.entity_id
_entity_poly.type
_entity_poly.pdbx_seq_one_letter_code
_entity_poly.pdbx_strand_id
1 'polypeptide(L)'
;METSQAITSSWDYILVDRFVNELFDGVLGSLDPRFSSDYVIRKKHLSKVFKDLLQLKTLSPDRKETILNKLIGALPKYPHKVAYLEARRKMMEILKEELPDITRDLDRLYRYIDLQEVEQSLKIDLIKQKGYIASLREAINELILTEDLPPEAIQKYLLLDQALSLLVSLYEKVINSGGLIGVEKYGHYIIILLLRIYSILKNQESIENLEGDIIEIAPLVSKAGDLKALQLAASLVK
;
A
#
# COMPACT_ATOMS: atom_id res chain seq x y z
N MET A 1 -24.38 -23.66 -7.17
CA MET A 1 -23.87 -22.98 -5.97
C MET A 1 -22.44 -23.40 -5.65
N GLU A 2 -22.07 -24.69 -5.69
CA GLU A 2 -20.69 -25.14 -5.41
C GLU A 2 -19.65 -24.66 -6.44
N THR A 3 -20.04 -24.49 -7.71
CA THR A 3 -19.13 -24.03 -8.78
C THR A 3 -18.73 -22.57 -8.67
N SER A 4 -19.65 -21.66 -8.33
CA SER A 4 -19.39 -20.22 -8.26
C SER A 4 -18.50 -19.82 -7.07
N GLN A 5 -18.63 -20.50 -5.92
CA GLN A 5 -17.72 -20.31 -4.78
C GLN A 5 -16.31 -20.83 -5.09
N ALA A 6 -16.20 -21.99 -5.74
CA ALA A 6 -14.91 -22.55 -6.17
C ALA A 6 -14.18 -21.60 -7.15
N ILE A 7 -14.89 -21.05 -8.14
CA ILE A 7 -14.34 -20.09 -9.11
C ILE A 7 -13.86 -18.81 -8.42
N THR A 8 -14.66 -18.24 -7.51
CA THR A 8 -14.30 -17.02 -6.76
C THR A 8 -13.06 -17.26 -5.90
N SER A 9 -13.00 -18.39 -5.18
CA SER A 9 -11.86 -18.75 -4.34
C SER A 9 -10.56 -18.98 -5.13
N SER A 10 -10.67 -19.47 -6.36
CA SER A 10 -9.53 -19.66 -7.27
C SER A 10 -8.97 -18.31 -7.74
N TRP A 11 -9.84 -17.37 -8.10
CA TRP A 11 -9.41 -16.04 -8.53
C TRP A 11 -8.87 -15.20 -7.38
N ASP A 12 -9.48 -15.26 -6.20
CA ASP A 12 -8.93 -14.63 -4.99
C ASP A 12 -7.50 -15.11 -4.72
N TYR A 13 -7.23 -16.41 -4.84
CA TYR A 13 -5.88 -16.97 -4.69
C TYR A 13 -4.89 -16.44 -5.74
N ILE A 14 -5.30 -16.40 -7.02
CA ILE A 14 -4.47 -15.87 -8.11
C ILE A 14 -4.15 -14.38 -7.89
N LEU A 15 -5.15 -13.59 -7.47
CA LEU A 15 -4.98 -12.17 -7.18
C LEU A 15 -4.05 -11.97 -5.97
N VAL A 16 -4.20 -12.77 -4.92
CA VAL A 16 -3.29 -12.77 -3.75
C VAL A 16 -1.85 -13.07 -4.17
N ASP A 17 -1.63 -14.10 -4.97
CA ASP A 17 -0.27 -14.49 -5.40
C ASP A 17 0.41 -13.37 -6.21
N ARG A 18 -0.36 -12.74 -7.11
CA ARG A 18 0.11 -11.57 -7.88
C ARG A 18 0.33 -10.32 -7.00
N PHE A 19 -0.42 -10.19 -5.91
CA PHE A 19 -0.41 -8.99 -5.07
C PHE A 19 0.62 -9.06 -3.93
N VAL A 20 0.85 -10.22 -3.31
CA VAL A 20 1.54 -10.32 -2.00
C VAL A 20 3.00 -9.87 -2.02
N ASN A 21 3.73 -10.14 -3.12
CA ASN A 21 5.15 -9.80 -3.20
C ASN A 21 5.36 -8.29 -3.34
N GLU A 22 4.52 -7.62 -4.13
CA GLU A 22 4.55 -6.17 -4.34
C GLU A 22 3.89 -5.41 -3.18
N LEU A 23 2.85 -6.01 -2.59
CA LEU A 23 2.16 -5.51 -1.41
C LEU A 23 3.15 -5.27 -0.26
N PHE A 24 4.03 -6.23 0.01
CA PHE A 24 4.95 -6.12 1.14
C PHE A 24 5.89 -4.92 0.97
N ASP A 25 6.48 -4.76 -0.22
CA ASP A 25 7.36 -3.62 -0.52
C ASP A 25 6.59 -2.29 -0.50
N GLY A 26 5.37 -2.27 -1.04
CA GLY A 26 4.49 -1.09 -1.02
C GLY A 26 4.08 -0.66 0.40
N VAL A 27 3.79 -1.62 1.28
CA VAL A 27 3.47 -1.38 2.70
C VAL A 27 4.69 -0.82 3.41
N LEU A 28 5.87 -1.42 3.25
CA LEU A 28 7.10 -0.95 3.88
C LEU A 28 7.45 0.48 3.43
N GLY A 29 7.49 0.74 2.13
CA GLY A 29 7.85 2.07 1.59
C GLY A 29 6.85 3.18 1.98
N SER A 30 5.57 2.83 2.12
CA SER A 30 4.54 3.77 2.59
C SER A 30 4.60 4.02 4.10
N LEU A 31 5.14 3.06 4.86
CA LEU A 31 5.30 3.13 6.31
C LEU A 31 6.50 4.03 6.61
N ASP A 32 7.62 3.73 5.96
CA ASP A 32 8.87 4.48 6.01
C ASP A 32 9.60 4.45 4.65
N PRO A 33 9.76 5.60 3.96
CA PRO A 33 10.43 5.68 2.67
C PRO A 33 11.85 5.10 2.63
N ARG A 34 12.54 5.01 3.77
CA ARG A 34 13.91 4.48 3.83
C ARG A 34 13.98 3.00 3.43
N PHE A 35 12.87 2.26 3.54
CA PHE A 35 12.79 0.88 3.05
C PHE A 35 13.02 0.78 1.52
N SER A 36 12.74 1.85 0.77
CA SER A 36 12.96 1.90 -0.67
C SER A 36 14.40 2.21 -1.09
N SER A 37 15.40 2.07 -0.21
CA SER A 37 16.81 2.49 -0.47
C SER A 37 17.65 1.47 -1.26
N ASP A 38 17.07 0.33 -1.63
CA ASP A 38 17.75 -0.79 -2.29
C ASP A 38 18.61 -0.40 -3.50
N TYR A 39 18.05 0.42 -4.38
CA TYR A 39 18.74 0.84 -5.61
C TYR A 39 20.02 1.60 -5.28
N VAL A 40 19.95 2.53 -4.32
CA VAL A 40 21.10 3.34 -3.92
C VAL A 40 22.13 2.53 -3.15
N ILE A 41 21.70 1.64 -2.25
CA ILE A 41 22.61 0.74 -1.51
C ILE A 41 23.46 -0.07 -2.48
N ARG A 42 22.83 -0.65 -3.51
CA ARG A 42 23.52 -1.43 -4.55
C ARG A 42 24.44 -0.54 -5.39
N LYS A 43 23.97 0.64 -5.81
CA LYS A 43 24.76 1.62 -6.58
C LYS A 43 26.03 2.08 -5.85
N LYS A 44 25.95 2.25 -4.52
CA LYS A 44 27.10 2.67 -3.68
C LYS A 44 27.92 1.48 -3.14
N HIS A 45 27.63 0.26 -3.57
CA HIS A 45 28.30 -0.96 -3.10
C HIS A 45 28.24 -1.17 -1.57
N LEU A 46 27.17 -0.68 -0.92
CA LEU A 46 26.98 -0.77 0.54
C LEU A 46 26.28 -2.06 0.98
N SER A 47 26.18 -3.07 0.10
CA SER A 47 25.47 -4.31 0.37
C SER A 47 25.99 -5.09 1.59
N LYS A 48 27.29 -4.95 1.93
CA LYS A 48 27.85 -5.55 3.14
C LYS A 48 27.41 -4.82 4.42
N VAL A 49 27.15 -3.51 4.32
CA VAL A 49 26.77 -2.66 5.45
C VAL A 49 25.28 -2.77 5.74
N PHE A 50 24.45 -2.84 4.69
CA PHE A 50 22.99 -2.92 4.76
C PHE A 50 22.47 -4.27 4.26
N LYS A 51 23.13 -5.35 4.67
CA LYS A 51 22.79 -6.70 4.20
C LYS A 51 21.37 -7.08 4.63
N ASP A 52 21.00 -6.77 5.86
CA ASP A 52 19.72 -7.19 6.44
C ASP A 52 18.57 -6.43 5.77
N LEU A 53 18.77 -5.14 5.48
CA LEU A 53 17.82 -4.34 4.70
C LEU A 53 17.62 -4.90 3.28
N LEU A 54 18.70 -5.27 2.57
CA LEU A 54 18.59 -5.90 1.26
C LEU A 54 17.96 -7.31 1.30
N GLN A 55 18.03 -8.00 2.44
CA GLN A 55 17.45 -9.32 2.64
C GLN A 55 15.94 -9.32 2.85
N LEU A 56 15.31 -8.15 3.06
CA LEU A 56 13.85 -8.01 3.11
C LEU A 56 13.15 -8.63 1.91
N LYS A 57 13.70 -8.42 0.71
CA LYS A 57 13.14 -8.96 -0.54
C LYS A 57 13.19 -10.48 -0.61
N THR A 58 14.14 -11.08 0.12
CA THR A 58 14.37 -12.52 0.19
C THR A 58 13.72 -13.19 1.39
N LEU A 59 12.93 -12.46 2.19
CA LEU A 59 12.13 -13.07 3.25
C LEU A 59 11.23 -14.16 2.65
N SER A 60 11.09 -15.27 3.37
CA SER A 60 10.20 -16.35 2.95
C SER A 60 8.75 -15.86 2.86
N PRO A 61 7.94 -16.43 1.96
CA PRO A 61 6.51 -16.10 1.87
C PRO A 61 5.80 -16.19 3.23
N ASP A 62 6.03 -17.26 3.99
CA ASP A 62 5.44 -17.46 5.33
C ASP A 62 5.81 -16.34 6.31
N ARG A 63 7.05 -15.85 6.24
CA ARG A 63 7.51 -14.74 7.11
C ARG A 63 6.85 -13.44 6.70
N LYS A 64 6.73 -13.16 5.40
CA LYS A 64 6.00 -11.98 4.89
C LYS A 64 4.53 -12.05 5.29
N GLU A 65 3.87 -13.19 5.12
CA GLU A 65 2.47 -13.40 5.50
C GLU A 65 2.24 -13.23 7.01
N THR A 66 3.15 -13.74 7.85
CA THR A 66 3.09 -13.54 9.31
C THR A 66 3.11 -12.05 9.67
N ILE A 67 4.01 -11.27 9.05
CA ILE A 67 4.12 -9.84 9.30
C ILE A 67 2.86 -9.12 8.77
N LEU A 68 2.42 -9.42 7.56
CA LEU A 68 1.21 -8.85 6.97
C LEU A 68 -0.03 -9.10 7.85
N ASN A 69 -0.21 -10.31 8.37
CA ASN A 69 -1.33 -10.63 9.27
C ASN A 69 -1.29 -9.81 10.56
N LYS A 70 -0.10 -9.55 11.14
CA LYS A 70 0.03 -8.65 12.30
C LYS A 70 -0.34 -7.21 11.93
N LEU A 71 0.10 -6.73 10.77
CA LEU A 71 -0.23 -5.39 10.27
C LEU A 71 -1.74 -5.23 9.99
N ILE A 72 -2.39 -6.26 9.43
CA ILE A 72 -3.85 -6.31 9.25
C ILE A 72 -4.55 -6.17 10.60
N GLY A 73 -4.04 -6.82 11.66
CA GLY A 73 -4.56 -6.67 13.02
C GLY A 73 -4.49 -5.24 13.58
N ALA A 74 -3.68 -4.36 12.99
CA ALA A 74 -3.60 -2.94 13.32
C ALA A 74 -4.49 -2.05 12.45
N LEU A 75 -5.24 -2.62 11.49
CA LEU A 75 -6.17 -1.85 10.67
C LEU A 75 -7.23 -1.15 11.53
N PRO A 76 -7.62 0.07 11.13
CA PRO A 76 -8.64 0.83 11.82
C PRO A 76 -10.02 0.17 11.62
N LYS A 77 -10.84 0.18 12.67
CA LYS A 77 -12.23 -0.31 12.60
C LYS A 77 -13.20 0.68 11.94
N TYR A 78 -12.79 1.94 11.82
CA TYR A 78 -13.62 3.01 11.27
C TYR A 78 -12.80 3.82 10.26
N PRO A 79 -13.39 4.19 9.11
CA PRO A 79 -12.69 4.91 8.05
C PRO A 79 -12.59 6.40 8.38
N HIS A 80 -11.52 6.79 9.06
CA HIS A 80 -11.29 8.19 9.43
C HIS A 80 -9.79 8.51 9.50
N LYS A 81 -9.40 9.67 8.99
CA LYS A 81 -8.00 10.11 8.95
C LYS A 81 -7.24 9.93 10.27
N VAL A 82 -7.83 10.27 11.42
CA VAL A 82 -7.15 10.12 12.72
C VAL A 82 -6.88 8.65 13.03
N ALA A 83 -7.85 7.77 12.78
CA ALA A 83 -7.71 6.33 12.99
C ALA A 83 -6.63 5.75 12.05
N TYR A 84 -6.49 6.29 10.84
CA TYR A 84 -5.46 5.87 9.88
C TYR A 84 -4.05 6.23 10.35
N LEU A 85 -3.88 7.42 10.92
CA LEU A 85 -2.59 7.85 11.49
C LEU A 85 -2.23 7.01 12.72
N GLU A 86 -3.20 6.68 13.57
CA GLU A 86 -3.00 5.78 14.71
C GLU A 86 -2.65 4.37 14.27
N ALA A 87 -3.35 3.83 13.26
CA ALA A 87 -3.05 2.53 12.66
C ALA A 87 -1.62 2.51 12.10
N ARG A 88 -1.23 3.54 11.35
CA ARG A 88 0.15 3.68 10.83
C ARG A 88 1.19 3.65 11.94
N ARG A 89 0.96 4.34 13.06
CA ARG A 89 1.88 4.31 14.22
C ARG A 89 1.98 2.90 14.81
N LYS A 90 0.86 2.21 15.02
CA LYS A 90 0.85 0.83 15.51
C LYS A 90 1.60 -0.12 14.57
N MET A 91 1.40 0.03 13.27
CA MET A 91 2.09 -0.74 12.24
C MET A 91 3.62 -0.52 12.27
N MET A 92 4.07 0.71 12.50
CA MET A 92 5.51 0.97 12.69
C MET A 92 6.08 0.27 13.92
N GLU A 93 5.36 0.21 15.04
CA GLU A 93 5.81 -0.53 16.21
C GLU A 93 5.88 -2.04 15.94
N ILE A 94 4.89 -2.60 15.23
CA ILE A 94 4.92 -4.00 14.78
C ILE A 94 6.17 -4.28 13.94
N LEU A 95 6.53 -3.39 13.00
CA LEU A 95 7.74 -3.59 12.20
C LEU A 95 9.02 -3.53 13.03
N LYS A 96 9.10 -2.66 14.04
CA LYS A 96 10.25 -2.60 14.95
C LYS A 96 10.41 -3.90 15.74
N GLU A 97 9.30 -4.50 16.16
CA GLU A 97 9.30 -5.79 16.87
C GLU A 97 9.65 -6.95 15.94
N GLU A 98 9.10 -6.99 14.72
CA GLU A 98 9.28 -8.10 13.79
C GLU A 98 10.62 -8.06 13.02
N LEU A 99 11.19 -6.87 12.83
CA LEU A 99 12.37 -6.60 12.01
C LEU A 99 13.37 -5.66 12.74
N PRO A 100 13.82 -6.03 13.97
CA PRO A 100 14.61 -5.13 14.81
C PRO A 100 15.99 -4.79 14.21
N ASP A 101 16.64 -5.73 13.53
CA ASP A 101 17.95 -5.48 12.92
C ASP A 101 17.85 -4.56 11.70
N ILE A 102 16.77 -4.72 10.92
CA ILE A 102 16.51 -3.88 9.75
C ILE A 102 16.18 -2.44 10.15
N THR A 103 15.37 -2.25 11.19
CA THR A 103 15.06 -0.90 11.68
C THR A 103 16.29 -0.18 12.23
N ARG A 104 17.22 -0.90 12.89
CA ARG A 104 18.53 -0.38 13.27
C ARG A 104 19.36 0.05 12.07
N ASP A 105 19.33 -0.71 10.98
CA ASP A 105 19.99 -0.36 9.73
C ASP A 105 19.39 0.89 9.07
N LEU A 106 18.06 1.06 9.11
CA LEU A 106 17.40 2.27 8.62
C LEU A 106 17.87 3.54 9.35
N ASP A 107 18.13 3.47 10.65
CA ASP A 107 18.62 4.61 11.44
C ASP A 107 20.07 4.97 11.12
N ARG A 108 20.83 4.00 10.62
CA ARG A 108 22.22 4.20 10.16
C ARG A 108 22.29 4.66 8.71
N LEU A 109 21.21 4.52 7.94
CA LEU A 109 21.17 4.75 6.50
C LEU A 109 21.62 6.17 6.13
N TYR A 110 21.15 7.20 6.85
CA TYR A 110 21.49 8.60 6.59
C TYR A 110 22.95 8.98 6.88
N ARG A 111 23.75 8.07 7.47
CA ARG A 111 25.20 8.28 7.59
C ARG A 111 25.93 8.02 6.27
N TYR A 112 25.29 7.34 5.32
CA TYR A 112 25.90 6.86 4.07
C TYR A 112 25.14 7.29 2.82
N ILE A 113 23.83 7.50 2.94
CA ILE A 113 22.92 7.82 1.84
C ILE A 113 22.20 9.13 2.18
N ASP A 114 22.24 10.09 1.27
CA ASP A 114 21.56 11.36 1.49
C ASP A 114 20.05 11.25 1.23
N LEU A 115 19.30 12.26 1.68
CA LEU A 115 17.85 12.26 1.57
C LEU A 115 17.37 12.30 0.11
N GLN A 116 18.09 12.98 -0.79
CA GLN A 116 17.73 13.08 -2.21
C GLN A 116 17.91 11.74 -2.92
N GLU A 117 18.94 10.98 -2.56
CA GLU A 117 19.19 9.62 -3.04
C GLU A 117 18.05 8.69 -2.59
N VAL A 118 17.62 8.77 -1.32
CA VAL A 118 16.45 8.01 -0.83
C VAL A 118 15.20 8.38 -1.61
N GLU A 119 14.96 9.68 -1.85
CA GLU A 119 13.80 10.16 -2.61
C GLU A 119 13.80 9.64 -4.07
N GLN A 120 14.95 9.63 -4.74
CA GLN A 120 15.08 9.06 -6.08
C GLN A 120 14.75 7.57 -6.10
N SER A 121 15.28 6.83 -5.12
CA SER A 121 15.04 5.40 -4.97
C SER A 121 13.56 5.11 -4.69
N LEU A 122 12.95 5.86 -3.77
CA LEU A 122 11.53 5.84 -3.48
C LEU A 122 10.69 6.09 -4.74
N LYS A 123 11.02 7.11 -5.53
CA LYS A 123 10.27 7.43 -6.75
C LYS A 123 10.26 6.28 -7.76
N ILE A 124 11.39 5.57 -7.91
CA ILE A 124 11.47 4.37 -8.76
C ILE A 124 10.51 3.29 -8.24
N ASP A 125 10.53 3.02 -6.94
CA ASP A 125 9.67 1.99 -6.34
C ASP A 125 8.20 2.37 -6.41
N LEU A 126 7.83 3.64 -6.17
CA LEU A 126 6.45 4.12 -6.33
C LEU A 126 5.94 3.99 -7.77
N ILE A 127 6.78 4.26 -8.78
CA ILE A 127 6.41 4.07 -10.19
C ILE A 127 6.14 2.59 -10.49
N LYS A 128 6.99 1.70 -9.98
CA LYS A 128 6.78 0.25 -10.12
C LYS A 128 5.49 -0.19 -9.44
N GLN A 129 5.28 0.20 -8.18
CA GLN A 129 4.06 -0.11 -7.44
C GLN A 129 2.82 0.37 -8.17
N LYS A 130 2.83 1.60 -8.70
CA LYS A 130 1.73 2.11 -9.53
C LYS A 130 1.46 1.21 -10.75
N GLY A 131 2.51 0.78 -11.45
CA GLY A 131 2.40 -0.11 -12.61
C GLY A 131 1.80 -1.47 -12.25
N TYR A 132 2.22 -2.07 -11.13
CA TYR A 132 1.66 -3.34 -10.65
C TYR A 132 0.18 -3.21 -10.28
N ILE A 133 -0.21 -2.16 -9.57
CA ILE A 133 -1.62 -1.89 -9.24
C ILE A 133 -2.46 -1.73 -10.52
N ALA A 134 -1.94 -1.01 -11.53
CA ALA A 134 -2.65 -0.86 -12.80
C ALA A 134 -2.84 -2.21 -13.51
N SER A 135 -1.83 -3.07 -13.53
CA SER A 135 -1.96 -4.42 -14.10
C SER A 135 -2.96 -5.30 -13.33
N LEU A 136 -3.02 -5.17 -12.00
CA LEU A 136 -4.00 -5.89 -11.18
C LEU A 136 -5.44 -5.45 -11.52
N ARG A 137 -5.65 -4.16 -11.78
CA ARG A 137 -6.94 -3.64 -12.23
C ARG A 137 -7.36 -4.22 -13.57
N GLU A 138 -6.44 -4.29 -14.53
CA GLU A 138 -6.70 -4.92 -15.83
C GLU A 138 -7.15 -6.38 -15.65
N ALA A 139 -6.48 -7.14 -14.79
CA ALA A 139 -6.86 -8.52 -14.49
C ALA A 139 -8.25 -8.63 -13.83
N ILE A 140 -8.59 -7.72 -12.92
CA ILE A 140 -9.93 -7.68 -12.29
C ILE A 140 -11.00 -7.32 -13.33
N ASN A 141 -10.73 -6.36 -14.21
CA ASN A 141 -11.67 -5.96 -15.26
C ASN A 141 -11.89 -7.10 -16.27
N GLU A 142 -10.84 -7.81 -16.66
CA GLU A 142 -10.94 -9.01 -17.49
C GLU A 142 -11.83 -10.05 -16.81
N LEU A 143 -11.54 -10.39 -15.55
CA LEU A 143 -12.33 -11.32 -14.74
C LEU A 143 -13.83 -10.96 -14.71
N ILE A 144 -14.19 -9.69 -14.48
CA ILE A 144 -15.58 -9.23 -14.46
C ILE A 144 -16.26 -9.40 -15.83
N LEU A 145 -15.51 -9.24 -16.93
CA LEU A 145 -16.04 -9.27 -18.28
C LEU A 145 -16.10 -10.68 -18.89
N THR A 146 -15.22 -11.60 -18.46
CA THR A 146 -15.06 -12.91 -19.09
C THR A 146 -15.71 -14.05 -18.32
N GLU A 147 -15.75 -13.96 -16.98
CA GLU A 147 -16.26 -15.04 -16.14
C GLU A 147 -17.74 -14.85 -15.81
N ASP A 148 -18.48 -15.96 -15.73
CA ASP A 148 -19.88 -15.97 -15.29
C ASP A 148 -19.95 -15.90 -13.76
N LEU A 149 -19.76 -14.69 -13.24
CA LEU A 149 -19.70 -14.41 -11.81
C LEU A 149 -21.09 -14.10 -11.23
N PRO A 150 -21.37 -14.56 -10.00
CA PRO A 150 -22.59 -14.15 -9.31
C PRO A 150 -22.56 -12.64 -8.98
N PRO A 151 -23.72 -11.98 -8.85
CA PRO A 151 -23.81 -10.54 -8.61
C PRO A 151 -22.97 -10.04 -7.41
N GLU A 152 -22.91 -10.82 -6.33
CA GLU A 152 -22.14 -10.48 -5.13
C GLU A 152 -20.62 -10.48 -5.41
N ALA A 153 -20.13 -11.41 -6.23
CA ALA A 153 -18.74 -11.45 -6.64
C ALA A 153 -18.40 -10.27 -7.58
N ILE A 154 -19.31 -9.94 -8.50
CA ILE A 154 -19.15 -8.75 -9.36
C ILE A 154 -19.03 -7.49 -8.49
N GLN A 155 -19.91 -7.32 -7.50
CA GLN A 155 -19.86 -6.17 -6.58
C GLN A 155 -18.53 -6.12 -5.80
N LYS A 156 -18.06 -7.26 -5.27
CA LYS A 156 -16.75 -7.36 -4.61
C LYS A 156 -15.63 -6.87 -5.53
N TYR A 157 -15.56 -7.38 -6.75
CA TYR A 157 -14.50 -7.05 -7.69
C TYR A 157 -14.58 -5.60 -8.20
N LEU A 158 -15.78 -5.03 -8.36
CA LEU A 158 -15.96 -3.61 -8.68
C LEU A 158 -15.43 -2.71 -7.55
N LEU A 159 -15.71 -3.04 -6.28
CA LEU A 159 -15.18 -2.30 -5.14
C LEU A 159 -13.65 -2.42 -5.03
N LEU A 160 -13.10 -3.61 -5.34
CA LEU A 160 -11.65 -3.79 -5.42
C LEU A 160 -11.03 -2.94 -6.55
N ASP A 161 -11.62 -2.90 -7.75
CA ASP A 161 -11.13 -2.01 -8.82
C ASP A 161 -11.18 -0.54 -8.40
N GLN A 162 -12.25 -0.10 -7.74
CA GLN A 162 -12.36 1.27 -7.23
C GLN A 162 -11.24 1.59 -6.22
N ALA A 163 -10.98 0.70 -5.27
CA ALA A 163 -9.90 0.88 -4.30
C ALA A 163 -8.51 0.91 -4.97
N LEU A 164 -8.27 0.04 -5.95
CA LEU A 164 -7.03 0.04 -6.73
C LEU A 164 -6.90 1.30 -7.59
N SER A 165 -7.99 1.84 -8.13
CA SER A 165 -8.02 3.11 -8.86
C SER A 165 -7.63 4.29 -7.95
N LEU A 166 -8.13 4.30 -6.72
CA LEU A 166 -7.72 5.25 -5.69
C LEU A 166 -6.23 5.12 -5.36
N LEU A 167 -5.72 3.89 -5.22
CA LEU A 167 -4.30 3.64 -5.01
C LEU A 167 -3.44 4.23 -6.14
N VAL A 168 -3.79 4.00 -7.41
CA VAL A 168 -3.09 4.61 -8.55
C VAL A 168 -3.06 6.13 -8.42
N SER A 169 -4.21 6.74 -8.11
CA SER A 169 -4.34 8.20 -7.97
C SER A 169 -3.52 8.75 -6.79
N LEU A 170 -3.46 8.02 -5.67
CA LEU A 170 -2.63 8.36 -4.52
C LEU A 170 -1.14 8.27 -4.86
N TYR A 171 -0.70 7.20 -5.53
CA TYR A 171 0.69 7.07 -5.99
C TYR A 171 1.08 8.22 -6.92
N GLU A 172 0.20 8.65 -7.83
CA GLU A 172 0.44 9.82 -8.68
C GLU A 172 0.59 11.11 -7.87
N LYS A 173 -0.28 11.34 -6.89
CA LYS A 173 -0.14 12.49 -5.98
C LYS A 173 1.18 12.44 -5.21
N VAL A 174 1.61 11.27 -4.72
CA VAL A 174 2.90 11.11 -4.03
C VAL A 174 4.08 11.42 -4.95
N ILE A 175 4.11 10.82 -6.14
CA ILE A 175 5.17 11.00 -7.14
C ILE A 175 5.29 12.48 -7.56
N ASN A 176 4.15 13.15 -7.76
CA ASN A 176 4.10 14.56 -8.18
C ASN A 176 4.43 15.54 -7.04
N SER A 177 4.30 15.14 -5.77
CA SER A 177 4.57 15.99 -4.60
C SER A 177 6.01 15.90 -4.09
N GLY A 178 6.94 15.29 -4.84
CA GLY A 178 8.33 15.12 -4.42
C GLY A 178 8.57 13.90 -3.51
N GLY A 179 7.84 12.79 -3.74
CA GLY A 179 8.10 11.49 -3.10
C GLY A 179 7.91 11.49 -1.59
N LEU A 180 8.94 11.92 -0.83
CA LEU A 180 8.97 11.94 0.63
C LEU A 180 7.82 12.77 1.24
N ILE A 181 7.65 14.02 0.80
CA ILE A 181 6.54 14.89 1.25
C ILE A 181 5.19 14.25 0.90
N GLY A 182 5.13 13.63 -0.28
CA GLY A 182 3.97 12.87 -0.72
C GLY A 182 3.63 11.71 0.22
N VAL A 183 4.63 10.89 0.59
CA VAL A 183 4.44 9.73 1.49
C VAL A 183 4.04 10.19 2.89
N GLU A 184 4.60 11.29 3.38
CA GLU A 184 4.18 11.85 4.68
C GLU A 184 2.68 12.19 4.68
N LYS A 185 2.20 12.78 3.58
CA LYS A 185 0.80 13.23 3.45
C LYS A 185 -0.19 12.12 3.11
N TYR A 186 0.23 11.14 2.30
CA TYR A 186 -0.68 10.16 1.69
C TYR A 186 -0.35 8.70 2.01
N GLY A 187 0.81 8.41 2.59
CA GLY A 187 1.29 7.04 2.82
C GLY A 187 0.39 6.20 3.72
N HIS A 188 -0.27 6.81 4.72
CA HIS A 188 -1.24 6.09 5.54
C HIS A 188 -2.45 5.62 4.73
N TYR A 189 -2.99 6.43 3.81
CA TYR A 189 -4.11 5.99 2.97
C TYR A 189 -3.72 4.84 2.04
N ILE A 190 -2.49 4.90 1.49
CA ILE A 190 -1.96 3.84 0.62
C ILE A 190 -1.89 2.52 1.40
N ILE A 191 -1.30 2.54 2.60
CA ILE A 191 -1.20 1.35 3.46
C ILE A 191 -2.55 0.77 3.85
N ILE A 192 -3.50 1.63 4.23
CA ILE A 192 -4.83 1.17 4.62
C ILE A 192 -5.48 0.43 3.44
N LEU A 193 -5.49 1.03 2.26
CA LEU A 193 -6.08 0.39 1.08
C LEU A 193 -5.34 -0.90 0.70
N LEU A 194 -4.00 -0.88 0.68
CA LEU A 194 -3.19 -2.06 0.38
C LEU A 194 -3.51 -3.25 1.30
N LEU A 195 -3.50 -3.03 2.62
CA LEU A 195 -3.76 -4.07 3.60
C LEU A 195 -5.23 -4.50 3.64
N ARG A 196 -6.18 -3.57 3.43
CA ARG A 196 -7.61 -3.88 3.39
C ARG A 196 -7.96 -4.75 2.17
N ILE A 197 -7.44 -4.39 0.99
CA ILE A 197 -7.58 -5.19 -0.23
C ILE A 197 -7.06 -6.60 -0.01
N TYR A 198 -5.84 -6.73 0.55
CA TYR A 198 -5.26 -8.03 0.85
C TYR A 198 -6.12 -8.87 1.81
N SER A 199 -6.58 -8.26 2.90
CA SER A 199 -7.42 -8.91 3.91
C SER A 199 -8.74 -9.44 3.32
N ILE A 200 -9.36 -8.66 2.44
CA ILE A 200 -10.60 -9.05 1.74
C ILE A 200 -10.38 -10.18 0.76
N LEU A 201 -9.28 -10.16 -0.01
CA LEU A 201 -8.92 -11.27 -0.89
C LEU A 201 -8.61 -12.55 -0.10
N LYS A 202 -8.14 -12.43 1.13
CA LYS A 202 -7.95 -13.55 2.08
C LYS A 202 -9.22 -13.95 2.84
N ASN A 203 -10.36 -13.31 2.57
CA ASN A 203 -11.63 -13.51 3.27
C ASN A 203 -11.53 -13.31 4.80
N GLN A 204 -10.63 -12.41 5.24
CA GLN A 204 -10.42 -12.08 6.66
C GLN A 204 -11.25 -10.87 7.11
N GLU A 205 -11.77 -10.07 6.18
CA GLU A 205 -12.58 -8.88 6.45
C GLU A 205 -13.79 -8.73 5.53
N SER A 206 -14.78 -7.94 5.99
CA SER A 206 -15.94 -7.55 5.21
C SER A 206 -15.58 -6.51 4.15
N ILE A 207 -16.16 -6.65 2.95
CA ILE A 207 -16.05 -5.69 1.85
C ILE A 207 -16.58 -4.29 2.24
N GLU A 208 -17.51 -4.22 3.19
CA GLU A 208 -18.11 -2.96 3.69
C GLU A 208 -17.06 -2.03 4.31
N ASN A 209 -16.02 -2.60 4.95
CA ASN A 209 -14.92 -1.80 5.50
C ASN A 209 -14.15 -1.08 4.39
N LEU A 210 -13.98 -1.73 3.23
CA LEU A 210 -13.32 -1.13 2.07
C LEU A 210 -14.18 -0.04 1.44
N GLU A 211 -15.50 -0.24 1.38
CA GLU A 211 -16.42 0.82 0.92
C GLU A 211 -16.28 2.08 1.78
N GLY A 212 -16.23 1.93 3.10
CA GLY A 212 -15.97 3.03 4.02
C GLY A 212 -14.64 3.73 3.75
N ASP A 213 -13.56 2.97 3.55
CA ASP A 213 -12.24 3.51 3.22
C ASP A 213 -12.25 4.27 1.87
N ILE A 214 -12.96 3.75 0.85
CA ILE A 214 -13.14 4.40 -0.45
C ILE A 214 -13.82 5.76 -0.28
N ILE A 215 -14.91 5.83 0.50
CA ILE A 215 -15.68 7.06 0.73
C ILE A 215 -14.83 8.15 1.40
N GLU A 216 -14.03 7.78 2.41
CA GLU A 216 -13.15 8.72 3.12
C GLU A 216 -11.99 9.21 2.23
N ILE A 217 -11.44 8.34 1.37
CA ILE A 217 -10.23 8.62 0.59
C ILE A 217 -10.53 9.31 -0.75
N ALA A 218 -11.63 8.95 -1.43
CA ALA A 218 -11.96 9.47 -2.76
C ALA A 218 -11.96 11.00 -2.89
N PRO A 219 -12.45 11.78 -1.89
CA PRO A 219 -12.39 13.24 -1.95
C PRO A 219 -10.96 13.78 -2.09
N LEU A 220 -9.95 13.10 -1.52
CA LEU A 220 -8.56 13.55 -1.49
C LEU A 220 -7.86 13.47 -2.85
N VAL A 221 -8.33 12.59 -3.72
CA VAL A 221 -7.79 12.39 -5.09
C VAL A 221 -8.61 13.10 -6.15
N SER A 222 -9.88 13.40 -5.88
CA SER A 222 -10.73 14.18 -6.78
C SER A 222 -10.25 15.64 -6.89
N LYS A 223 -10.31 16.23 -8.10
CA LYS A 223 -10.00 17.67 -8.33
C LYS A 223 -10.80 18.62 -7.42
N ALA A 224 -11.96 18.18 -6.91
CA ALA A 224 -12.81 18.95 -5.99
C ALA A 224 -12.24 19.05 -4.57
N GLY A 225 -11.45 18.06 -4.12
CA GLY A 225 -10.78 18.09 -2.81
C GLY A 225 -9.70 19.15 -2.73
N ASP A 226 -8.94 19.34 -3.82
CA ASP A 226 -7.94 20.41 -3.92
C ASP A 226 -8.60 21.80 -3.92
N LEU A 227 -9.74 21.97 -4.59
CA LEU A 227 -10.53 23.21 -4.58
C LEU A 227 -11.14 23.53 -3.21
N LYS A 228 -11.73 22.53 -2.52
CA LYS A 228 -12.26 22.73 -1.15
C LYS A 228 -11.15 23.01 -0.14
N ALA A 229 -10.00 22.35 -0.24
CA ALA A 229 -8.85 22.61 0.62
C ALA A 229 -8.28 24.02 0.38
N LEU A 230 -8.20 24.46 -0.89
CA LEU A 230 -7.79 25.81 -1.26
C LEU A 230 -8.81 26.87 -0.80
N GLN A 231 -10.12 26.60 -0.90
CA GLN A 231 -11.17 27.50 -0.41
C GLN A 231 -11.17 27.62 1.12
N LEU A 232 -10.95 26.52 1.84
CA LEU A 232 -10.84 26.51 3.30
C LEU A 232 -9.58 27.26 3.78
N ALA A 233 -8.45 27.08 3.08
CA ALA A 233 -7.23 27.84 3.36
C ALA A 233 -7.42 29.34 3.08
N ALA A 234 -8.15 29.70 2.02
CA ALA A 234 -8.45 31.09 1.70
C ALA A 234 -9.46 31.74 2.68
N SER A 235 -10.33 30.97 3.32
CA SER A 235 -11.28 31.48 4.31
C SER A 235 -10.67 31.65 5.72
N LEU A 236 -9.48 31.08 5.96
CA LEU A 236 -8.74 31.21 7.22
C LEU A 236 -7.72 32.36 7.22
N VAL A 237 -7.55 33.05 6.08
CA VAL A 237 -6.63 34.19 5.89
C VAL A 237 -7.41 35.53 5.74
N LYS A 238 -8.70 35.53 6.10
CA LYS A 238 -9.52 36.74 6.28
C LYS A 238 -9.94 36.85 7.72
#